data_AF-A0A8T0N6H7-F1
#
_entry.id   AF-A0A8T0N6H7-F1
#
_cell.length_a   1.000
_cell.length_b   1.000
_cell.length_c   1.000
_cell.angle_alpha   90.00
_cell.angle_beta   90.00
_cell.angle_gamma   90.00
#
_symmetry.space_group_name_H-M   'P 1'
#
loop_
_entity.id
_entity.type
_entity.pdbx_description
1 polymer ?
#
loop_
_entity_poly.entity_id
_entity_poly.type
_entity_poly.pdbx_seq_one_letter_code
_entity_poly.pdbx_strand_id
1 'polypeptide(L)'
;MASLSAPPTLPRASPVVVGAARGRRAAVRVRTAAAALGGGCGGGGGGGMEKDPGDGPRSTVKEKPVMSNIGKSTNILWHNCPIEQSDRQMLLGQKGCVVWITGLSGSGKSTLACALSRELHYRGHLTYVLDGDNLRHGLNRDLSFKAEDRAENIRRVGEVAKLFADAGIICIASLISPYRRDRDACRALLPDSKFIELVILKVCTSLHAQERLKVSLELMIHTNHQ
;
A
#
# COMPACT_ATOMS: atom_id res chain seq x y z
N MET A 1 -40.42 6.13 23.18
CA MET A 1 -39.71 5.09 22.40
C MET A 1 -39.56 5.58 20.97
N ALA A 2 -38.36 6.01 20.58
CA ALA A 2 -38.09 6.48 19.21
C ALA A 2 -37.69 5.30 18.33
N SER A 3 -38.39 5.10 17.21
CA SER A 3 -38.08 4.05 16.23
C SER A 3 -36.88 4.47 15.38
N LEU A 4 -35.82 3.67 15.40
CA LEU A 4 -34.68 3.80 14.50
C LEU A 4 -35.08 3.32 13.09
N SER A 5 -35.12 4.23 12.12
CA SER A 5 -35.24 3.89 10.71
C SER A 5 -33.89 3.45 10.15
N ALA A 6 -33.91 2.39 9.32
CA ALA A 6 -32.73 1.85 8.65
C ALA A 6 -32.14 2.84 7.63
N PRO A 7 -30.81 2.80 7.37
CA PRO A 7 -30.16 3.68 6.40
C PRO A 7 -30.51 3.29 4.94
N PRO A 8 -30.47 4.25 4.00
CA PRO A 8 -30.88 4.03 2.61
C PRO A 8 -29.86 3.19 1.83
N THR A 9 -30.37 2.25 1.04
CA THR A 9 -29.59 1.41 0.11
C THR A 9 -29.19 2.20 -1.14
N LEU A 10 -27.90 2.21 -1.48
CA LEU A 10 -27.37 2.83 -2.70
C LEU A 10 -27.73 2.01 -3.96
N PRO A 11 -27.98 2.66 -5.12
CA PRO A 11 -28.35 1.97 -6.35
C PRO A 11 -27.17 1.21 -6.97
N ARG A 12 -27.44 0.00 -7.48
CA ARG A 12 -26.49 -0.80 -8.26
C ARG A 12 -26.19 -0.12 -9.60
N ALA A 13 -24.91 0.09 -9.89
CA ALA A 13 -24.45 0.58 -11.19
C ALA A 13 -24.45 -0.55 -12.24
N SER A 14 -25.02 -0.27 -13.41
CA SER A 14 -25.01 -1.15 -14.59
C SER A 14 -23.64 -1.17 -15.28
N PRO A 15 -23.25 -2.28 -15.95
CA PRO A 15 -21.94 -2.38 -16.60
C PRO A 15 -21.88 -1.49 -17.85
N VAL A 16 -20.91 -0.56 -17.87
CA VAL A 16 -20.59 0.24 -19.07
C VAL A 16 -19.61 -0.54 -19.93
N VAL A 17 -20.04 -0.85 -21.16
CA VAL A 17 -19.21 -1.45 -22.22
C VAL A 17 -18.26 -0.37 -22.76
N VAL A 18 -16.94 -0.57 -22.62
CA VAL A 18 -15.93 0.38 -23.11
C VAL A 18 -15.44 -0.02 -24.50
N GLY A 19 -15.85 0.76 -25.51
CA GLY A 19 -15.32 0.70 -26.87
C GLY A 19 -13.89 1.25 -26.97
N ALA A 20 -13.06 0.59 -27.76
CA ALA A 20 -11.63 0.89 -27.92
C ALA A 20 -11.39 2.17 -28.73
N ALA A 21 -11.04 3.28 -28.07
CA ALA A 21 -10.51 4.48 -28.73
C ALA A 21 -8.98 4.53 -28.66
N ARG A 22 -8.35 4.40 -29.84
CA ARG A 22 -6.91 4.61 -30.09
C ARG A 22 -6.56 6.09 -29.91
N GLY A 23 -5.79 6.42 -28.87
CA GLY A 23 -5.34 7.78 -28.58
C GLY A 23 -4.10 7.80 -27.68
N ARG A 24 -3.11 8.59 -28.09
CA ARG A 24 -1.73 8.81 -27.58
C ARG A 24 -1.48 8.34 -26.13
N ARG A 25 -0.54 7.39 -25.96
CA ARG A 25 -0.14 6.84 -24.66
C ARG A 25 0.40 7.94 -23.74
N ALA A 26 -0.26 8.16 -22.60
CA ALA A 26 0.38 8.80 -21.46
C ALA A 26 1.58 7.94 -21.04
N ALA A 27 2.76 8.53 -20.98
CA ALA A 27 3.99 7.83 -20.60
C ALA A 27 4.05 7.67 -19.07
N VAL A 28 3.14 6.88 -18.51
CA VAL A 28 3.18 6.48 -17.10
C VAL A 28 3.69 5.06 -17.05
N ARG A 29 4.78 4.87 -16.31
CA ARG A 29 5.38 3.56 -16.11
C ARG A 29 4.97 3.06 -14.73
N VAL A 30 4.17 2.00 -14.72
CA VAL A 30 3.87 1.24 -13.53
C VAL A 30 4.95 0.18 -13.38
N ARG A 31 5.56 0.09 -12.20
CA ARG A 31 6.44 -1.02 -11.82
C ARG A 31 5.77 -1.79 -10.70
N THR A 32 5.16 -2.92 -11.06
CA THR A 32 4.81 -4.00 -10.13
C THR A 32 5.78 -5.16 -10.32
N ALA A 33 5.96 -5.98 -9.29
CA ALA A 33 6.77 -7.18 -9.42
C ALA A 33 6.16 -8.11 -10.49
N ALA A 34 7.03 -8.66 -11.34
CA ALA A 34 6.63 -9.74 -12.23
C ALA A 34 6.39 -10.98 -11.38
N ALA A 35 5.19 -11.56 -11.46
CA ALA A 35 4.95 -12.88 -10.92
C ALA A 35 5.86 -13.87 -11.65
N ALA A 36 6.87 -14.38 -10.95
CA ALA A 36 7.66 -15.51 -11.43
C ALA A 36 6.76 -16.75 -11.37
N LEU A 37 6.23 -17.16 -12.52
CA LEU A 37 5.60 -18.46 -12.71
C LEU A 37 6.69 -19.49 -13.05
N GLY A 38 6.74 -20.57 -12.27
CA GLY A 38 7.56 -21.77 -12.49
C GLY A 38 7.87 -22.39 -11.13
N GLY A 39 7.39 -23.56 -10.73
CA GLY A 39 6.98 -24.74 -11.49
C GLY A 39 7.83 -25.91 -10.96
N GLY A 40 7.21 -26.86 -10.26
CA GLY A 40 7.91 -28.02 -9.71
C GLY A 40 6.98 -28.97 -8.96
N CYS A 41 6.48 -29.98 -9.68
CA CYS A 41 5.68 -31.10 -9.18
C CYS A 41 6.53 -32.16 -8.44
N GLY A 42 5.85 -32.90 -7.55
CA GLY A 42 6.25 -34.21 -7.01
C GLY A 42 5.79 -34.33 -5.55
N GLY A 43 5.02 -35.29 -5.06
CA GLY A 43 4.54 -36.56 -5.60
C GLY A 43 4.64 -37.63 -4.49
N GLY A 44 3.51 -38.19 -4.05
CA GLY A 44 3.38 -39.35 -3.13
C GLY A 44 3.16 -38.98 -1.65
N GLY A 45 2.25 -39.55 -0.86
CA GLY A 45 1.38 -40.71 -0.98
C GLY A 45 1.33 -41.40 0.40
N GLY A 46 0.14 -41.74 0.91
CA GLY A 46 -0.02 -42.62 2.10
C GLY A 46 -1.05 -42.13 3.11
N GLY A 47 -2.03 -42.99 3.41
CA GLY A 47 -3.24 -42.68 4.17
C GLY A 47 -3.10 -42.77 5.69
N GLY A 48 -4.21 -42.47 6.38
CA GLY A 48 -4.33 -42.58 7.83
C GLY A 48 -5.58 -41.86 8.34
N MET A 49 -6.59 -42.65 8.66
CA MET A 49 -7.86 -42.24 9.25
C MET A 49 -7.67 -41.91 10.74
N GLU A 50 -8.47 -40.96 11.25
CA GLU A 50 -9.16 -41.02 12.57
C GLU A 50 -8.75 -40.04 13.71
N LYS A 51 -9.72 -39.15 14.02
CA LYS A 51 -10.18 -38.55 15.31
C LYS A 51 -9.34 -37.52 16.09
N ASP A 52 -9.91 -36.30 16.15
CA ASP A 52 -9.97 -35.41 17.33
C ASP A 52 -10.82 -36.05 18.45
N PRO A 53 -10.70 -35.68 19.76
CA PRO A 53 -10.42 -34.33 20.25
C PRO A 53 -9.49 -34.24 21.50
N GLY A 54 -8.96 -33.04 21.78
CA GLY A 54 -8.24 -32.79 23.03
C GLY A 54 -7.80 -31.34 23.19
N ASP A 55 -8.71 -30.49 23.66
CA ASP A 55 -8.47 -29.12 24.07
C ASP A 55 -7.65 -29.13 25.39
N GLY A 56 -6.34 -28.94 25.27
CA GLY A 56 -5.39 -28.81 26.38
C GLY A 56 -4.78 -27.41 26.41
N PRO A 57 -4.46 -26.85 27.59
CA PRO A 57 -4.06 -25.45 27.69
C PRO A 57 -2.73 -25.23 26.95
N ARG A 58 -2.78 -24.36 25.94
CA ARG A 58 -1.65 -23.93 25.12
C ARG A 58 -0.53 -23.42 26.05
N SER A 59 0.55 -24.19 26.16
CA SER A 59 1.73 -23.83 26.94
C SER A 59 2.23 -22.45 26.48
N THR A 60 2.25 -21.49 27.39
CA THR A 60 2.82 -20.17 27.15
C THR A 60 4.33 -20.29 27.02
N VAL A 61 4.79 -20.52 25.80
CA VAL A 61 6.20 -20.37 25.44
C VAL A 61 6.52 -18.89 25.66
N LYS A 62 7.30 -18.58 26.70
CA LYS A 62 7.88 -17.25 26.89
C LYS A 62 8.90 -17.02 25.77
N GLU A 63 8.43 -16.50 24.64
CA GLU A 63 9.31 -16.02 23.58
C GLU A 63 10.24 -14.95 24.17
N LYS A 64 11.54 -15.20 24.10
CA LYS A 64 12.54 -14.22 24.51
C LYS A 64 12.41 -13.00 23.60
N PRO A 65 12.37 -11.77 24.14
CA PRO A 65 12.18 -10.58 23.32
C PRO A 65 13.34 -10.44 22.34
N VAL A 66 13.01 -10.26 21.06
CA VAL A 66 13.98 -10.10 19.98
C VAL A 66 14.65 -8.74 20.17
N MET A 67 15.93 -8.76 20.58
CA MET A 67 16.77 -7.55 20.59
C MET A 67 17.06 -7.16 19.14
N SER A 68 16.71 -5.92 18.79
CA SER A 68 17.09 -5.36 17.49
C SER A 68 18.16 -4.29 17.72
N ASN A 69 19.34 -4.46 17.13
CA ASN A 69 20.35 -3.40 17.05
C ASN A 69 20.23 -2.75 15.68
N ILE A 70 19.25 -1.84 15.52
CA ILE A 70 19.02 -1.14 14.26
C ILE A 70 19.65 0.26 14.34
N GLY A 71 20.74 0.45 13.61
CA GLY A 71 21.40 1.75 13.48
C GLY A 71 22.11 2.21 14.76
N LYS A 72 21.98 3.50 15.09
CA LYS A 72 22.66 4.12 16.25
C LYS A 72 22.01 3.82 17.60
N SER A 73 20.80 3.25 17.60
CA SER A 73 20.07 2.94 18.82
C SER A 73 20.42 1.53 19.29
N THR A 74 21.08 1.44 20.43
CA THR A 74 21.34 0.18 21.13
C THR A 74 20.22 -0.09 22.14
N ASN A 75 19.96 -1.37 22.45
CA ASN A 75 18.98 -1.80 23.47
C ASN A 75 17.50 -1.51 23.16
N ILE A 76 17.08 -1.66 21.90
CA ILE A 76 15.67 -1.58 21.55
C ILE A 76 15.06 -3.00 21.42
N LEU A 77 13.99 -3.22 22.19
CA LEU A 77 13.18 -4.43 22.15
C LEU A 77 11.92 -4.15 21.34
N TRP A 78 11.61 -5.01 20.39
CA TRP A 78 10.33 -4.94 19.69
C TRP A 78 9.23 -5.42 20.64
N HIS A 79 8.21 -4.60 20.84
CA HIS A 79 7.05 -4.97 21.64
C HIS A 79 5.99 -5.62 20.74
N ASN A 80 5.77 -6.91 20.92
CA ASN A 80 4.72 -7.64 20.21
C ASN A 80 3.34 -7.25 20.75
N CYS A 81 2.43 -6.90 19.85
CA CYS A 81 1.01 -6.73 20.14
C CYS A 81 0.26 -8.00 19.73
N PRO A 82 -0.72 -8.50 20.52
CA PRO A 82 -1.51 -9.67 20.14
C PRO A 82 -2.32 -9.50 18.85
N ILE A 83 -2.60 -8.25 18.44
CA ILE A 83 -3.34 -7.95 17.20
C ILE A 83 -2.35 -7.88 16.04
N GLU A 84 -2.48 -8.82 15.12
CA GLU A 84 -1.61 -8.95 13.96
C GLU A 84 -2.11 -8.14 12.75
N GLN A 85 -1.29 -8.09 11.70
CA GLN A 85 -1.66 -7.43 10.44
C GLN A 85 -2.90 -8.08 9.81
N SER A 86 -3.03 -9.40 9.86
CA SER A 86 -4.18 -10.14 9.35
C SER A 86 -5.49 -9.70 10.01
N ASP A 87 -5.48 -9.50 11.33
CA ASP A 87 -6.66 -9.10 12.09
C ASP A 87 -7.13 -7.71 11.69
N ARG A 88 -6.19 -6.76 11.55
CA ARG A 88 -6.49 -5.40 11.07
C ARG A 88 -7.07 -5.41 9.66
N GLN A 89 -6.48 -6.22 8.78
CA GLN A 89 -6.96 -6.34 7.40
C GLN A 89 -8.34 -7.00 7.31
N MET A 90 -8.61 -8.00 8.15
CA MET A 90 -9.92 -8.64 8.27
C MET A 90 -10.97 -7.65 8.76
N LEU A 91 -10.65 -6.86 9.79
CA LEU A 91 -11.52 -5.83 10.32
C LEU A 91 -11.90 -4.77 9.26
N LEU A 92 -10.92 -4.35 8.45
CA LEU A 92 -11.14 -3.36 7.40
C LEU A 92 -11.71 -3.94 6.10
N GLY A 93 -11.75 -5.27 5.94
CA GLY A 93 -12.11 -5.92 4.69
C GLY A 93 -11.15 -5.58 3.53
N GLN A 94 -9.89 -5.24 3.84
CA GLN A 94 -8.88 -4.86 2.86
C GLN A 94 -7.46 -5.21 3.34
N LYS A 95 -6.58 -5.52 2.40
CA LYS A 95 -5.12 -5.62 2.55
C LYS A 95 -4.45 -4.25 2.39
N GLY A 96 -3.52 -3.91 3.28
CA GLY A 96 -2.76 -2.67 3.19
C GLY A 96 -1.64 -2.74 2.16
N CYS A 97 -1.39 -1.63 1.45
CA CYS A 97 -0.32 -1.51 0.48
C CYS A 97 0.17 -0.06 0.35
N VAL A 98 1.30 0.13 -0.32
CA VAL A 98 1.89 1.44 -0.60
C VAL A 98 1.81 1.70 -2.10
N VAL A 99 1.12 2.76 -2.49
CA VAL A 99 1.13 3.34 -3.83
C VAL A 99 2.12 4.51 -3.82
N TRP A 100 3.29 4.31 -4.41
CA TRP A 100 4.37 5.29 -4.45
C TRP A 100 4.38 6.07 -5.77
N ILE A 101 3.91 7.32 -5.72
CA ILE A 101 3.83 8.22 -6.87
C ILE A 101 5.07 9.13 -6.90
N THR A 102 5.88 8.97 -7.93
CA THR A 102 7.11 9.74 -8.16
C THR A 102 7.07 10.49 -9.50
N GLY A 103 7.71 11.65 -9.58
CA GLY A 103 7.73 12.49 -10.78
C GLY A 103 8.11 13.95 -10.50
N LEU A 104 8.30 14.73 -11.57
CA LEU A 104 8.71 16.13 -11.49
C LEU A 104 7.71 16.99 -10.69
N SER A 105 8.17 18.12 -10.15
CA SER A 105 7.26 19.12 -9.58
C SER A 105 6.26 19.59 -10.65
N GLY A 106 5.01 19.84 -10.24
CA GLY A 106 3.94 20.22 -11.18
C GLY A 106 3.44 19.12 -12.13
N SER A 107 3.95 17.88 -12.06
CA SER A 107 3.51 16.81 -12.98
C SER A 107 2.10 16.26 -12.72
N GLY A 108 1.43 16.71 -11.64
CA GLY A 108 0.09 16.26 -11.25
C GLY A 108 0.05 15.12 -10.22
N LYS A 109 1.14 14.86 -9.49
CA LYS A 109 1.23 13.79 -8.46
C LYS A 109 0.14 13.90 -7.40
N SER A 110 0.05 15.06 -6.73
CA SER A 110 -0.93 15.29 -5.65
C SER A 110 -2.36 15.25 -6.18
N THR A 111 -2.61 15.80 -7.39
CA THR A 111 -3.90 15.68 -8.07
C THR A 111 -4.29 14.23 -8.31
N LEU A 112 -3.37 13.39 -8.80
CA LEU A 112 -3.60 11.96 -9.00
C LEU A 112 -3.83 11.24 -7.67
N ALA A 113 -3.04 11.54 -6.64
CA ALA A 113 -3.16 10.95 -5.31
C ALA A 113 -4.53 11.24 -4.68
N CYS A 114 -4.97 12.50 -4.70
CA CYS A 114 -6.29 12.89 -4.19
C CYS A 114 -7.42 12.23 -5.00
N ALA A 115 -7.29 12.18 -6.33
CA ALA A 115 -8.33 11.59 -7.16
C ALA A 115 -8.43 10.06 -7.00
N LEU A 116 -7.29 9.38 -6.78
CA LEU A 116 -7.25 7.95 -6.44
C LEU A 116 -7.84 7.69 -5.05
N SER A 117 -7.44 8.47 -4.05
CA SER A 117 -7.96 8.37 -2.69
C SER A 117 -9.48 8.54 -2.65
N ARG A 118 -10.01 9.54 -3.37
CA ARG A 118 -11.46 9.78 -3.48
C ARG A 118 -12.19 8.60 -4.09
N GLU A 119 -11.65 8.02 -5.16
CA GLU A 119 -12.29 6.90 -5.86
C GLU A 119 -12.30 5.63 -4.99
N LEU A 120 -11.17 5.30 -4.36
CA LEU A 120 -11.08 4.19 -3.42
C LEU A 120 -12.03 4.37 -2.23
N HIS A 121 -12.17 5.59 -1.73
CA HIS A 121 -13.13 5.91 -0.67
C HIS A 121 -14.58 5.63 -1.08
N TYR A 122 -15.00 6.00 -2.29
CA TYR A 122 -16.35 5.69 -2.78
C TYR A 122 -16.62 4.18 -2.94
N ARG A 123 -15.57 3.37 -2.96
CA ARG A 123 -15.65 1.90 -3.01
C ARG A 123 -15.52 1.24 -1.64
N GLY A 124 -15.51 2.03 -0.57
CA GLY A 124 -15.44 1.52 0.80
C GLY A 124 -14.02 1.18 1.28
N HIS A 125 -12.98 1.61 0.56
CA HIS A 125 -11.60 1.40 0.98
C HIS A 125 -11.08 2.58 1.81
N LEU A 126 -10.40 2.25 2.92
CA LEU A 126 -9.68 3.20 3.75
C LEU A 126 -8.31 3.51 3.13
N THR A 127 -8.09 4.79 2.84
CA THR A 127 -6.86 5.30 2.24
C THR A 127 -6.29 6.47 3.04
N TYR A 128 -5.00 6.72 2.90
CA TYR A 128 -4.36 7.93 3.44
C TYR A 128 -3.29 8.45 2.49
N VAL A 129 -3.27 9.76 2.27
CA VAL A 129 -2.32 10.42 1.35
C VAL A 129 -1.17 11.04 2.14
N LEU A 130 0.05 10.58 1.85
CA LEU A 130 1.30 11.18 2.33
C LEU A 130 1.87 12.09 1.24
N ASP A 131 1.50 13.37 1.30
CA ASP A 131 2.03 14.38 0.38
C ASP A 131 3.32 15.01 0.93
N GLY A 132 4.32 15.15 0.06
CA GLY A 132 5.63 15.68 0.43
C GLY A 132 5.61 17.09 1.00
N ASP A 133 4.68 17.94 0.57
CA ASP A 133 4.55 19.31 1.10
C ASP A 133 3.84 19.29 2.45
N ASN A 134 2.76 18.50 2.60
CA ASN A 134 2.05 18.33 3.87
C ASN A 134 2.97 17.81 5.00
N LEU A 135 3.84 16.85 4.67
CA LEU A 135 4.77 16.27 5.64
C LEU A 135 5.80 17.27 6.15
N ARG A 136 6.17 18.27 5.34
CA ARG A 136 7.12 19.34 5.73
C ARG A 136 6.52 20.36 6.69
N HIS A 137 5.19 20.39 6.83
CA HIS A 137 4.56 21.19 7.89
C HIS A 137 4.62 20.50 9.27
N GLY A 138 4.97 19.20 9.33
CA GLY A 138 4.97 18.42 10.57
C GLY A 138 6.21 17.54 10.70
N LEU A 139 6.07 16.24 10.37
CA LEU A 139 7.08 15.20 10.58
C LEU A 139 8.46 15.55 10.02
N ASN A 140 8.50 16.26 8.89
CA ASN A 140 9.73 16.60 8.16
C ASN A 140 10.03 18.10 8.16
N ARG A 141 9.51 18.85 9.14
CA ARG A 141 9.71 20.31 9.25
C ARG A 141 11.17 20.73 9.48
N ASP A 142 11.98 19.82 10.01
CA ASP A 142 13.41 20.01 10.30
C ASP A 142 14.29 19.85 9.05
N LEU A 143 13.74 19.32 7.95
CA LEU A 143 14.50 18.98 6.74
C LEU A 143 14.45 20.12 5.71
N SER A 144 15.62 20.49 5.18
CA SER A 144 15.73 21.44 4.08
C SER A 144 15.52 20.76 2.71
N PHE A 145 16.04 21.37 1.64
CA PHE A 145 16.00 20.85 0.27
C PHE A 145 17.36 20.34 -0.24
N LYS A 146 18.36 20.22 0.63
CA LYS A 146 19.66 19.59 0.32
C LYS A 146 19.50 18.12 -0.04
N ALA A 147 20.51 17.54 -0.68
CA ALA A 147 20.44 16.17 -1.19
C ALA A 147 20.24 15.14 -0.06
N GLU A 148 20.99 15.30 1.02
CA GLU A 148 20.92 14.50 2.25
C GLU A 148 19.54 14.60 2.92
N ASP A 149 19.00 15.81 3.03
CA ASP A 149 17.67 16.04 3.62
C ASP A 149 16.55 15.47 2.74
N ARG A 150 16.73 15.45 1.42
CA ARG A 150 15.79 14.77 0.50
C ARG A 150 15.83 13.26 0.69
N ALA A 151 17.01 12.68 0.87
CA ALA A 151 17.15 11.25 1.13
C ALA A 151 16.50 10.88 2.47
N GLU A 152 16.75 11.66 3.52
CA GLU A 152 16.12 11.46 4.84
C GLU A 152 14.60 11.65 4.79
N ASN A 153 14.11 12.64 4.06
CA ASN A 153 12.68 12.82 3.82
C ASN A 153 12.05 11.57 3.19
N ILE A 154 12.68 11.00 2.15
CA ILE A 154 12.19 9.78 1.50
C ILE A 154 12.23 8.60 2.48
N ARG A 155 13.32 8.45 3.24
CA ARG A 155 13.48 7.38 4.24
C ARG A 155 12.37 7.43 5.29
N ARG A 156 12.14 8.60 5.92
CA ARG A 156 11.07 8.78 6.94
C ARG A 156 9.70 8.43 6.36
N VAL A 157 9.42 8.88 5.14
CA VAL A 157 8.13 8.62 4.49
C VAL A 157 7.96 7.16 4.12
N GLY A 158 9.02 6.47 3.71
CA GLY A 158 9.02 5.02 3.48
C GLY A 158 8.63 4.24 4.73
N GLU A 159 9.21 4.58 5.89
CA GLU A 159 8.87 3.93 7.16
C GLU A 159 7.43 4.21 7.59
N VAL A 160 6.96 5.46 7.45
CA VAL A 160 5.56 5.80 7.75
C VAL A 160 4.60 5.07 6.81
N ALA A 161 4.89 5.02 5.52
CA ALA A 161 4.09 4.29 4.54
C ALA A 161 4.02 2.79 4.85
N LYS A 162 5.14 2.20 5.31
CA LYS A 162 5.18 0.82 5.82
C LYS A 162 4.24 0.63 7.00
N LEU A 163 4.24 1.53 7.98
CA LEU A 163 3.34 1.47 9.14
C LEU A 163 1.86 1.54 8.72
N PHE A 164 1.51 2.40 7.75
CA PHE A 164 0.15 2.45 7.21
C PHE A 164 -0.26 1.16 6.51
N ALA A 165 0.61 0.59 5.67
CA ALA A 165 0.34 -0.70 5.03
C ALA A 165 0.24 -1.85 6.05
N ASP A 166 1.04 -1.81 7.12
CA ASP A 166 0.94 -2.75 8.24
C ASP A 166 -0.38 -2.62 9.01
N ALA A 167 -0.91 -1.40 9.11
CA ALA A 167 -2.23 -1.13 9.67
C ALA A 167 -3.40 -1.58 8.77
N GLY A 168 -3.13 -2.11 7.57
CA GLY A 168 -4.16 -2.49 6.59
C GLY A 168 -4.65 -1.33 5.71
N ILE A 169 -4.05 -0.15 5.81
CA ILE A 169 -4.45 1.05 5.06
C ILE A 169 -3.76 1.06 3.70
N ILE A 170 -4.46 1.53 2.66
CA ILE A 170 -3.85 1.83 1.36
C ILE A 170 -3.19 3.21 1.46
N CYS A 171 -1.87 3.21 1.62
CA CYS A 171 -1.06 4.41 1.75
C CYS A 171 -0.66 4.93 0.38
N ILE A 172 -1.01 6.18 0.05
CA ILE A 172 -0.68 6.82 -1.22
C ILE A 172 0.39 7.89 -0.95
N ALA A 173 1.63 7.58 -1.27
CA ALA A 173 2.77 8.48 -1.10
C ALA A 173 3.01 9.29 -2.38
N SER A 174 2.88 10.62 -2.31
CA SER A 174 3.06 11.56 -3.42
C SER A 174 4.29 12.45 -3.20
N LEU A 175 5.44 12.05 -3.75
CA LEU A 175 6.71 12.76 -3.53
C LEU A 175 7.50 12.91 -4.83
N ILE A 176 8.33 13.96 -4.94
CA ILE A 176 9.27 14.09 -6.06
C ILE A 176 10.21 12.88 -6.13
N SER A 177 10.73 12.45 -4.97
CA SER A 177 11.56 11.25 -4.80
C SER A 177 12.51 10.93 -5.97
N PRO A 178 13.41 11.87 -6.34
CA PRO A 178 14.08 11.84 -7.65
C PRO A 178 15.11 10.70 -7.77
N TYR A 179 15.74 10.33 -6.65
CA TYR A 179 16.81 9.34 -6.65
C TYR A 179 16.24 7.92 -6.59
N ARG A 180 16.61 7.10 -7.58
CA ARG A 180 16.17 5.71 -7.67
C ARG A 180 16.61 4.89 -6.45
N ARG A 181 17.83 5.10 -5.97
CA ARG A 181 18.38 4.39 -4.79
C ARG A 181 17.45 4.51 -3.58
N ASP A 182 16.94 5.72 -3.32
CA ASP A 182 16.11 5.97 -2.14
C ASP A 182 14.73 5.33 -2.31
N ARG A 183 14.17 5.33 -3.53
CA ARG A 183 12.91 4.62 -3.83
C ARG A 183 13.06 3.10 -3.73
N ASP A 184 14.18 2.56 -4.21
CA ASP A 184 14.49 1.13 -4.12
C ASP A 184 14.70 0.71 -2.65
N ALA A 185 15.26 1.59 -1.82
CA ALA A 185 15.36 1.38 -0.37
C ALA A 185 13.97 1.34 0.30
N CYS A 186 13.05 2.25 -0.04
CA CYS A 186 11.67 2.21 0.46
C CYS A 186 10.93 0.94 0.01
N ARG A 187 11.13 0.52 -1.24
CA ARG A 187 10.54 -0.71 -1.77
C ARG A 187 10.98 -1.93 -0.97
N ALA A 188 12.27 -2.02 -0.63
CA ALA A 188 12.83 -3.12 0.15
C ALA A 188 12.27 -3.23 1.60
N LEU A 189 11.57 -2.20 2.09
CA LEU A 189 10.92 -2.23 3.42
C LEU A 189 9.65 -3.09 3.46
N LEU A 190 9.07 -3.40 2.29
CA LEU A 190 7.81 -4.14 2.16
C LEU A 190 7.98 -5.34 1.23
N PRO A 191 7.14 -6.39 1.38
CA PRO A 191 7.02 -7.43 0.37
C PRO A 191 6.68 -6.83 -1.00
N ASP A 192 7.23 -7.41 -2.06
CA ASP A 192 7.09 -6.93 -3.44
C ASP A 192 5.63 -6.73 -3.90
N SER A 193 4.69 -7.52 -3.37
CA SER A 193 3.25 -7.42 -3.66
C SER A 193 2.59 -6.18 -3.05
N LYS A 194 3.20 -5.58 -2.02
CA LYS A 194 2.65 -4.45 -1.26
C LYS A 194 3.21 -3.09 -1.69
N PHE A 195 4.13 -3.02 -2.66
CA PHE A 195 4.71 -1.76 -3.12
C PHE A 195 4.48 -1.54 -4.63
N ILE A 196 3.62 -0.57 -4.94
CA ILE A 196 3.25 -0.22 -6.31
C ILE A 196 3.91 1.12 -6.67
N GLU A 197 4.93 1.09 -7.53
CA GLU A 197 5.61 2.32 -7.96
C GLU A 197 5.01 2.87 -9.26
N LEU A 198 4.62 4.15 -9.22
CA LEU A 198 4.12 4.92 -10.36
C LEU A 198 5.06 6.07 -10.69
N VAL A 199 5.64 6.03 -11.89
CA VAL A 199 6.51 7.10 -12.38
C VAL A 199 5.77 7.97 -13.39
N ILE A 200 5.53 9.23 -13.03
CA ILE A 200 4.93 10.25 -13.90
C ILE A 200 6.06 10.97 -14.67
N LEU A 201 6.27 10.56 -15.93
CA LEU A 201 7.36 11.07 -16.77
C LEU A 201 7.03 12.39 -17.49
N LYS A 202 5.74 12.72 -17.64
CA LYS A 202 5.27 13.95 -18.30
C LYS A 202 4.14 14.58 -17.49
N VAL A 203 3.99 15.89 -17.59
CA VAL A 203 2.87 16.61 -16.97
C VAL A 203 1.57 15.98 -17.45
N CYS A 204 0.81 15.42 -16.53
CA CYS A 204 -0.43 14.74 -16.84
C CYS A 204 -1.54 15.78 -17.00
N THR A 205 -1.67 16.37 -18.18
CA THR A 205 -2.67 17.41 -18.47
C THR A 205 -4.07 16.87 -18.81
N SER A 206 -4.21 15.56 -19.05
CA SER A 206 -5.48 14.97 -19.49
C SER A 206 -6.14 14.11 -18.42
N LEU A 207 -7.40 14.42 -18.11
CA LEU A 207 -8.28 13.65 -17.21
C LEU A 207 -8.36 12.16 -17.60
N HIS A 208 -8.41 11.87 -18.90
CA HIS A 208 -8.47 10.49 -19.41
C HIS A 208 -7.24 9.64 -19.04
N ALA A 209 -6.05 10.25 -18.97
CA ALA A 209 -4.84 9.55 -18.54
C ALA A 209 -4.89 9.22 -17.04
N GLN A 210 -5.43 10.14 -16.24
CA GLN A 210 -5.64 9.91 -14.82
C GLN A 210 -6.69 8.83 -14.59
N GLU A 211 -7.78 8.79 -15.35
CA GLU A 211 -8.80 7.74 -15.26
C GLU A 211 -8.25 6.35 -15.60
N ARG A 212 -7.48 6.21 -16.69
CA ARG A 212 -6.86 4.93 -17.03
C ARG A 212 -5.89 4.43 -15.95
N LEU A 213 -5.17 5.35 -15.32
CA LEU A 213 -4.26 5.01 -14.21
C LEU A 213 -5.02 4.62 -12.95
N LYS A 214 -6.13 5.29 -12.64
CA LYS A 214 -7.02 4.91 -11.54
C LYS A 214 -7.53 3.48 -11.74
N VAL A 215 -8.13 3.18 -12.89
CA VAL A 215 -8.65 1.83 -13.19
C VAL A 215 -7.55 0.77 -13.11
N SER A 216 -6.35 1.06 -13.63
CA SER A 216 -5.25 0.10 -13.58
C SER A 216 -4.73 -0.13 -12.16
N LEU A 217 -4.70 0.90 -11.32
CA LEU A 217 -4.29 0.80 -9.92
C LEU A 217 -5.34 0.07 -9.07
N GLU A 218 -6.61 0.36 -9.31
CA GLU A 218 -7.72 -0.35 -8.70
C GLU A 218 -7.64 -1.84 -9.01
N LEU A 219 -7.46 -2.21 -10.29
CA LEU A 219 -7.27 -3.61 -10.68
C LEU A 219 -6.10 -4.24 -9.93
N MET A 220 -4.96 -3.55 -9.83
CA MET A 220 -3.80 -4.05 -9.09
C MET A 220 -4.07 -4.23 -7.60
N ILE A 221 -4.81 -3.31 -6.99
CA ILE A 221 -5.21 -3.39 -5.58
C ILE A 221 -6.16 -4.57 -5.39
N HIS A 222 -7.17 -4.71 -6.25
CA HIS A 222 -8.14 -5.81 -6.23
C HIS A 222 -7.50 -7.19 -6.46
N THR A 223 -6.54 -7.29 -7.38
CA THR A 223 -5.82 -8.55 -7.67
C THR A 223 -4.92 -8.96 -6.50
N ASN A 224 -4.40 -7.98 -5.74
CA ASN A 224 -3.68 -8.28 -4.50
C ASN A 224 -4.62 -8.69 -3.36
N HIS A 225 -5.92 -8.36 -3.42
CA HIS A 225 -6.91 -8.73 -2.40
C HIS A 225 -7.42 -10.16 -2.50
N GLN A 226 -7.46 -10.76 -3.71
CA GLN A 226 -7.68 -12.21 -3.87
C GLN A 226 -6.45 -13.02 -3.43
#